data_AF-A0A318LG64-F1
#
_entry.id   AF-A0A318LG64-F1
#
_cell.length_a   1.000
_cell.length_b   1.000
_cell.length_c   1.000
_cell.angle_alpha   90.00
_cell.angle_beta   90.00
_cell.angle_gamma   90.00
#
_symmetry.space_group_name_H-M   'P 1'
#
loop_
_entity.id
_entity.type
_entity.pdbx_description
1 polymer ?
#
loop_
_entity_poly.entity_id
_entity_poly.type
_entity_poly.pdbx_seq_one_letter_code
_entity_poly.pdbx_strand_id
1 'polypeptide(L)' 'MKVMLPFDMRIHLGDRYYLDEEGKMRVSCWLSSSNGRWYYLGSDGKMVKNQWIDGCLINAEGFYISPLFKA' A
#
# COMPACT_ATOMS: atom_id res chain seq x y z
N MET A 1 -10.12 10.88 23.23
CA MET A 1 -9.01 9.90 23.11
C MET A 1 -8.94 9.47 21.66
N LYS A 2 -7.86 9.81 20.95
CA LYS A 2 -7.66 9.37 19.58
C LYS A 2 -7.19 7.92 19.68
N VAL A 3 -8.07 6.96 19.40
CA VAL A 3 -7.69 5.56 19.29
C VAL A 3 -6.77 5.47 18.08
N MET A 4 -5.46 5.50 18.34
CA MET A 4 -4.44 5.32 17.33
C MET A 4 -4.36 3.82 17.10
N LEU A 5 -5.19 3.33 16.17
CA LEU A 5 -5.08 1.95 15.71
C LEU A 5 -3.75 1.82 14.95
N PRO A 6 -2.96 0.77 15.21
CA PRO A 6 -1.70 0.56 14.54
C PRO A 6 -1.92 0.38 13.03
N PHE A 7 -1.26 1.21 12.22
CA PHE A 7 -0.87 0.89 10.83
C PHE A 7 -1.94 0.66 9.76
N ASP A 8 -3.04 1.41 9.75
CA ASP A 8 -4.01 1.37 8.65
C ASP A 8 -3.84 2.51 7.63
N MET A 9 -3.99 2.18 6.34
CA MET A 9 -3.91 3.16 5.25
C MET A 9 -5.00 4.22 5.37
N ARG A 10 -4.64 5.49 5.12
CA ARG A 10 -5.57 6.61 5.18
C ARG A 10 -6.14 6.90 3.81
N ILE A 11 -7.45 7.05 3.73
CA ILE A 11 -8.14 7.43 2.49
C ILE A 11 -8.25 8.95 2.45
N HIS A 12 -7.83 9.56 1.35
CA HIS A 12 -8.04 10.98 1.06
C HIS A 12 -8.46 11.12 -0.40
N LEU A 13 -9.64 11.72 -0.64
CA LEU A 13 -10.19 11.94 -1.99
C LEU A 13 -10.25 10.66 -2.86
N GLY A 14 -10.40 9.49 -2.24
CA GLY A 14 -10.44 8.18 -2.93
C GLY A 14 -9.08 7.51 -3.09
N ASP A 15 -7.99 8.23 -2.84
CA ASP A 15 -6.63 7.71 -2.85
C ASP A 15 -6.23 7.21 -1.45
N ARG A 16 -5.36 6.19 -1.41
CA ARG A 16 -4.86 5.63 -0.15
C ARG A 16 -3.40 6.02 0.06
N TYR A 17 -3.08 6.41 1.28
CA TYR A 17 -1.76 6.85 1.71
C TYR A 17 -1.34 6.14 2.98
N TYR A 18 -0.05 6.13 3.27
CA TYR A 18 0.47 5.62 4.53
C TYR A 18 1.33 6.69 5.20
N LEU A 19 1.06 6.90 6.49
CA LEU A 19 1.86 7.71 7.39
C LEU A 19 2.48 6.77 8.41
N ASP A 20 3.77 6.91 8.68
CA ASP A 20 4.43 6.18 9.77
C ASP A 20 4.06 6.77 11.15
N GLU A 21 4.66 6.22 12.21
CA GLU A 21 4.38 6.60 13.60
C GLU A 21 4.71 8.07 13.90
N GLU A 22 5.65 8.66 13.15
CA GLU A 22 6.03 10.07 13.24
C GLU A 22 5.09 10.97 12.41
N GLY A 23 4.10 10.38 11.72
CA GLY A 23 3.20 11.08 10.82
C GLY A 23 3.83 11.43 9.48
N LYS A 24 4.97 10.83 9.13
CA LYS A 24 5.65 11.08 7.86
C LYS A 24 5.07 10.19 6.77
N MET A 25 4.76 10.79 5.63
CA MET A 25 4.24 10.06 4.48
C MET A 25 5.34 9.22 3.85
N ARG A 26 5.05 7.93 3.67
CA ARG A 26 5.94 7.02 2.94
C ARG A 26 5.65 7.13 1.45
N VAL A 27 6.69 7.07 0.63
CA VAL A 27 6.64 7.22 -0.82
C VAL A 27 7.64 6.26 -1.46
N SER A 28 7.39 5.85 -2.70
CA SER A 28 8.25 4.97 -3.50
C SER A 28 8.70 3.70 -2.77
N CYS A 29 7.79 3.05 -2.02
CA CYS A 29 8.16 1.91 -1.18
C CYS A 29 7.06 0.85 -1.10
N TRP A 30 7.51 -0.38 -0.87
CA TRP A 30 6.65 -1.52 -0.53
C TRP A 30 6.21 -1.47 0.93
N LEU A 31 4.98 -1.88 1.17
CA LEU A 31 4.40 -2.01 2.50
C LEU A 31 3.68 -3.35 2.61
N SER A 32 3.86 -3.99 3.76
CA SER A 32 3.14 -5.20 4.15
C SER A 32 2.04 -4.85 5.15
N SER A 33 0.88 -5.46 4.99
CA SER A 33 -0.19 -5.45 5.97
C SER A 33 -0.01 -6.56 6.99
N SER A 34 -0.65 -6.41 8.16
CA SER A 34 -0.77 -7.48 9.16
C SER A 34 -1.48 -8.73 8.63
N ASN A 35 -2.30 -8.60 7.59
CA ASN A 35 -2.97 -9.73 6.93
C ASN A 35 -2.14 -10.42 5.82
N GLY A 36 -0.85 -10.07 5.69
CA GLY A 36 0.05 -10.65 4.70
C GLY A 36 -0.10 -10.11 3.28
N ARG A 37 -0.96 -9.12 3.05
CA ARG A 37 -1.03 -8.42 1.76
C ARG A 37 0.10 -7.42 1.62
N TRP A 38 0.53 -7.22 0.38
CA TRP A 38 1.53 -6.22 0.03
C TRP A 38 0.94 -5.17 -0.91
N TYR A 39 1.42 -3.94 -0.77
CA TYR A 39 1.05 -2.79 -1.60
C TYR A 39 2.28 -1.92 -1.83
N TYR A 40 2.23 -1.10 -2.88
CA TYR A 40 3.28 -0.16 -3.21
C TYR A 40 2.76 1.27 -3.17
N LEU A 41 3.54 2.18 -2.59
CA LEU A 41 3.28 3.62 -2.64
C LEU A 41 4.15 4.25 -3.72
N GLY A 42 3.52 5.04 -4.60
CA GLY A 42 4.20 5.83 -5.60
C GLY A 42 5.01 6.98 -5.01
N SER A 43 5.70 7.72 -5.87
CA SER A 43 6.49 8.90 -5.48
C SER A 43 5.67 10.05 -4.91
N ASP A 44 4.37 10.06 -5.21
CA ASP A 44 3.38 11.01 -4.67
C ASP A 44 2.71 10.49 -3.37
N GLY A 45 3.14 9.34 -2.86
CA GLY A 45 2.61 8.69 -1.67
C GLY A 45 1.28 7.96 -1.87
N LYS A 46 0.72 8.00 -3.07
CA LYS A 46 -0.51 7.27 -3.39
C LYS A 46 -0.22 5.80 -3.54
N MET A 47 -1.15 4.97 -3.07
CA MET A 47 -1.12 3.54 -3.35
C MET A 47 -1.34 3.29 -4.83
N VAL A 48 -0.39 2.59 -5.43
CA VAL A 48 -0.44 2.18 -6.84
C VAL A 48 -1.51 1.10 -7.03
N LYS A 49 -2.15 1.11 -8.20
CA LYS A 49 -3.17 0.14 -8.65
C LYS A 49 -2.96 -0.15 -10.14
N ASN A 50 -3.32 -1.36 -10.59
CA ASN A 50 -3.27 -1.76 -12.00
C ASN A 50 -1.93 -1.48 -12.70
N GLN A 51 -0.81 -1.78 -12.04
CA GLN A 51 0.52 -1.47 -12.57
C GLN A 51 1.53 -2.55 -12.21
N TRP A 52 2.56 -2.67 -13.04
CA TRP A 52 3.75 -3.46 -12.74
C TRP A 52 4.81 -2.58 -12.06
N ILE A 53 5.28 -3.00 -10.89
CA ILE A 53 6.38 -2.36 -10.15
C ILE A 53 7.48 -3.40 -9.98
N ASP A 54 8.66 -3.19 -10.54
CA ASP A 54 9.81 -4.12 -10.39
C ASP A 54 9.47 -5.59 -10.69
N GLY A 55 8.68 -5.86 -11.73
CA GLY A 55 8.24 -7.21 -12.09
C GLY A 55 7.12 -7.79 -11.21
N CYS A 56 6.59 -7.00 -10.27
CA CYS A 56 5.48 -7.34 -9.39
C CYS A 56 4.18 -6.73 -9.92
N LEU A 57 3.18 -7.57 -10.23
CA LEU A 57 1.86 -7.09 -10.65
C LEU A 57 1.07 -6.59 -9.44
N ILE A 58 0.52 -5.39 -9.54
CA ILE A 58 -0.45 -4.84 -8.59
C ILE A 58 -1.82 -4.79 -9.28
N ASN A 59 -2.83 -5.42 -8.67
CA ASN A 59 -4.19 -5.47 -9.22
C ASN A 59 -4.97 -4.16 -9.03
N ALA A 60 -6.24 -4.14 -9.42
CA ALA A 60 -7.10 -2.96 -9.37
C ALA A 60 -7.38 -2.48 -7.93
N GLU A 61 -7.31 -3.39 -6.98
CA GLU A 61 -7.49 -3.15 -5.56
C GLU A 61 -6.22 -2.61 -4.88
N GLY A 62 -5.07 -2.66 -5.56
CA GLY A 62 -3.77 -2.24 -5.04
C GLY A 62 -3.01 -3.35 -4.33
N PHE A 63 -3.45 -4.61 -4.45
CA PHE A 63 -2.76 -5.75 -3.88
C PHE A 63 -1.71 -6.26 -4.87
N TYR A 64 -0.50 -6.44 -4.35
CA TYR A 64 0.50 -7.26 -4.99
C TYR A 64 -0.05 -8.66 -5.23
N ILE A 65 0.05 -9.10 -6.48
CA ILE A 65 -0.23 -10.45 -6.91
C ILE A 65 1.12 -11.15 -7.08
N SER A 66 1.37 -12.15 -6.22
CA SER A 66 2.50 -13.04 -6.43
C SER A 66 2.36 -13.68 -7.81
N PRO A 67 3.38 -13.58 -8.68
CA PRO A 67 3.33 -14.14 -10.03
C PRO A 67 3.24 -15.68 -10.06
N LEU A 68 3.18 -16.35 -8.89
CA LEU A 68 3.32 -17.81 -8.76
C LEU A 68 2.27 -18.52 -7.89
N PHE A 69 1.10 -17.93 -7.62
CA PHE A 69 -0.04 -18.72 -7.12
C PHE A 69 -1.01 -19.02 -8.26
N LYS A 70 -0.64 -19.97 -9.12
CA LYS A 70 -1.64 -20.77 -9.84
C LYS A 70 -2.02 -21.92 -8.89
N ALA A 71 -3.24 -21.87 -8.36
CA ALA A 71 -3.87 -23.06 -7.79
C ALA A 71 -4.04 -24.13 -8.88
#